data_AF-A0A9X0A8G6-F1
#
_entry.id   AF-A0A9X0A8G6-F1
#
_cell.length_a   1.000
_cell.length_b   1.000
_cell.length_c   1.000
_cell.angle_alpha   90.00
_cell.angle_beta   90.00
_cell.angle_gamma   90.00
#
_symmetry.space_group_name_H-M   'P 1'
#
loop_
_entity.id
_entity.type
_entity.pdbx_description
1 polymer ?
#
loop_
_entity_poly.entity_id
_entity_poly.type
_entity_poly.pdbx_seq_one_letter_code
_entity_poly.pdbx_strand_id
1 'polypeptide(L)'
;MSVIVGILVAKTGRYRWALWTGWTLATFGAGLLYLLTPSTSIVQWVFLNVPISIGTGMLFPAMALGNQAASRPQDAGHAAAFYAFDRVFGQAIGVAIGGVVFQNRIRENLLSYPLLRDMAMEYSKDATALVELIKDMKEGLEKSQLKEAYADSLKMVWIVMCALCGAALVSSLFVKGYSLEVEHKTLQGLKEEKRGDVESAGRN
;
A
#
# COMPACT_ATOMS: atom_id res chain seq x y z
N MET A 1 -10.72 -4.65 6.69
CA MET A 1 -9.59 -5.47 7.17
C MET A 1 -8.71 -4.76 8.20
N SER A 2 -8.33 -3.49 7.99
CA SER A 2 -7.42 -2.78 8.91
C SER A 2 -7.89 -2.72 10.37
N VAL A 3 -9.20 -2.57 10.61
CA VAL A 3 -9.78 -2.62 11.97
C VAL A 3 -9.62 -4.02 12.60
N ILE A 4 -9.94 -5.08 11.86
CA ILE A 4 -9.83 -6.47 12.33
C ILE A 4 -8.38 -6.82 12.65
N VAL A 5 -7.45 -6.41 11.78
CA VAL A 5 -6.01 -6.65 11.95
C VAL A 5 -5.49 -5.84 13.14
N GLY A 6 -5.91 -4.58 13.29
CA GLY A 6 -5.57 -3.76 14.46
C GLY A 6 -6.03 -4.41 15.77
N ILE A 7 -7.25 -4.94 15.82
CA ILE A 7 -7.78 -5.67 16.98
C ILE A 7 -7.00 -6.96 17.25
N LEU A 8 -6.70 -7.75 16.20
CA LEU A 8 -5.96 -8.99 16.34
C LEU A 8 -4.52 -8.75 16.78
N VAL A 9 -3.84 -7.73 16.25
CA VAL A 9 -2.48 -7.37 16.67
C VAL A 9 -2.50 -6.83 18.10
N ALA A 10 -3.47 -6.01 18.48
CA ALA A 10 -3.64 -5.53 19.85
C ALA A 10 -3.85 -6.68 20.85
N LYS A 11 -4.62 -7.72 20.47
CA LYS A 11 -4.83 -8.92 21.30
C LYS A 11 -3.63 -9.87 21.33
N THR A 12 -2.91 -10.01 20.22
CA THR A 12 -1.82 -10.99 20.11
C THR A 12 -0.45 -10.44 20.52
N GLY A 13 -0.31 -9.11 20.66
CA GLY A 13 0.95 -8.44 20.99
C GLY A 13 2.06 -8.62 19.94
N ARG A 14 1.73 -9.20 18.78
CA ARG A 14 2.69 -9.57 17.73
C ARG A 14 2.21 -9.04 16.39
N TYR A 15 2.97 -8.16 15.76
CA TYR A 15 2.62 -7.57 14.45
C TYR A 15 3.29 -8.27 13.25
N ARG A 16 4.31 -9.11 13.49
CA ARG A 16 5.13 -9.73 12.43
C ARG A 16 4.33 -10.66 11.52
N TRP A 17 3.42 -11.45 12.08
CA TRP A 17 2.58 -12.36 11.29
C TRP A 17 1.74 -11.58 10.29
N ALA A 18 1.14 -10.45 10.72
CA ALA A 18 0.32 -9.60 9.87
C ALA A 18 1.14 -8.94 8.75
N LEU A 19 2.39 -8.57 9.04
CA LEU A 19 3.33 -8.01 8.06
C LEU A 19 3.65 -9.02 6.96
N TRP A 20 4.03 -10.25 7.33
CA TRP A 20 4.37 -11.31 6.37
C TRP A 20 3.16 -11.76 5.56
N THR A 21 2.02 -12.00 6.20
CA THR A 21 0.78 -12.37 5.48
C THR A 21 0.30 -11.24 4.57
N GLY A 22 0.45 -9.99 5.01
CA GLY A 22 0.08 -8.80 4.24
C GLY A 22 0.90 -8.66 2.97
N TRP A 23 2.24 -8.76 3.07
CA TRP A 23 3.13 -8.68 1.91
C TRP A 23 3.00 -9.89 0.96
N THR A 24 2.80 -11.10 1.48
CA THR A 24 2.53 -12.28 0.64
C THR A 24 1.25 -12.10 -0.15
N LEU A 25 0.18 -11.64 0.51
CA LEU A 25 -1.11 -11.44 -0.15
C LEU A 25 -1.10 -10.24 -1.12
N ALA A 26 -0.35 -9.18 -0.80
CA ALA A 26 -0.16 -8.05 -1.70
C ALA A 26 0.63 -8.45 -2.96
N THR A 27 1.71 -9.24 -2.80
CA THR A 27 2.50 -9.76 -3.93
C THR A 27 1.65 -10.69 -4.80
N PHE A 28 0.93 -11.62 -4.18
CA PHE A 28 0.02 -12.52 -4.89
C PHE A 28 -1.09 -11.76 -5.62
N GLY A 29 -1.71 -10.77 -4.96
CA GLY A 29 -2.75 -9.93 -5.55
C GLY A 29 -2.25 -9.07 -6.72
N ALA A 30 -1.05 -8.48 -6.61
CA ALA A 30 -0.43 -7.74 -7.71
C ALA A 30 -0.14 -8.63 -8.92
N GLY A 31 0.35 -9.86 -8.69
CA GLY A 31 0.53 -10.85 -9.75
C GLY A 31 -0.80 -11.28 -10.38
N LEU A 32 -1.87 -11.37 -9.58
CA LEU A 32 -3.20 -11.73 -10.07
C LEU A 32 -3.81 -10.65 -10.99
N LEU A 33 -3.52 -9.37 -10.74
CA LEU A 33 -3.93 -8.25 -11.60
C LEU A 33 -3.30 -8.31 -13.00
N TYR A 34 -2.21 -9.06 -13.20
CA TYR A 34 -1.65 -9.30 -14.54
C TYR A 34 -2.63 -10.03 -15.47
N LEU A 35 -3.51 -10.88 -14.91
CA LEU A 35 -4.52 -11.62 -15.69
C LEU A 35 -5.66 -10.71 -16.18
N LEU A 36 -5.68 -9.44 -15.79
CA LEU A 36 -6.73 -8.53 -16.17
C LEU A 36 -6.66 -8.23 -17.68
N THR A 37 -7.74 -8.57 -18.37
CA THR A 37 -7.92 -8.32 -19.80
C THR A 37 -9.15 -7.45 -20.06
N PRO A 38 -9.23 -6.74 -21.20
CA PRO A 38 -10.39 -5.89 -21.55
C PRO A 38 -11.74 -6.62 -21.55
N SER A 39 -11.73 -7.95 -21.72
CA SER A 39 -12.91 -8.82 -21.73
C SER A 39 -13.29 -9.38 -20.36
N THR A 40 -12.57 -9.01 -19.29
CA THR A 40 -12.83 -9.52 -17.94
C THR A 40 -14.20 -9.05 -17.44
N SER A 41 -15.01 -9.99 -16.96
CA SER A 41 -16.33 -9.66 -16.38
C SER A 41 -16.19 -8.84 -15.10
N ILE A 42 -17.22 -8.04 -14.77
CA ILE A 42 -17.24 -7.22 -13.54
C ILE A 42 -17.01 -8.10 -12.30
N VAL A 43 -17.61 -9.29 -12.27
CA VAL A 43 -17.46 -10.25 -11.16
C VAL A 43 -16.00 -10.69 -11.01
N GLN A 44 -15.36 -11.11 -12.10
CA GLN A 44 -13.93 -11.48 -12.07
C GLN A 44 -13.06 -10.30 -11.64
N TRP A 45 -13.30 -9.10 -12.18
CA TRP A 45 -12.55 -7.90 -11.79
C TRP A 45 -12.62 -7.61 -10.29
N VAL A 46 -13.79 -7.75 -9.67
CA VAL A 46 -13.95 -7.60 -8.21
C VAL A 46 -13.09 -8.64 -7.48
N PHE A 47 -13.21 -9.93 -7.85
CA PHE A 47 -12.45 -10.99 -7.18
C PHE A 47 -10.93 -10.87 -7.36
N LEU A 48 -10.45 -10.35 -8.49
CA LEU A 48 -9.02 -10.10 -8.73
C LEU A 48 -8.47 -8.98 -7.81
N ASN A 49 -9.30 -8.00 -7.44
CA ASN A 49 -8.90 -6.87 -6.58
C ASN A 49 -8.98 -7.18 -5.08
N VAL A 50 -9.73 -8.20 -4.68
CA VAL A 50 -9.91 -8.55 -3.25
C VAL A 50 -8.56 -8.88 -2.57
N PRO A 51 -7.69 -9.76 -3.11
CA PRO A 51 -6.43 -10.13 -2.45
C PRO A 51 -5.51 -8.93 -2.20
N ILE A 52 -5.28 -8.08 -3.21
CA ILE A 52 -4.41 -6.90 -3.08
C ILE A 52 -4.98 -5.89 -2.08
N SER A 53 -6.31 -5.73 -2.04
CA SER A 53 -6.99 -4.84 -1.10
C SER A 53 -6.89 -5.34 0.34
N ILE A 54 -7.06 -6.64 0.56
CA ILE A 54 -6.89 -7.26 1.88
C ILE A 54 -5.43 -7.12 2.32
N GLY A 55 -4.46 -7.49 1.48
CA GLY A 55 -3.04 -7.44 1.80
C GLY A 55 -2.59 -6.04 2.21
N THR A 56 -2.92 -5.04 1.38
CA THR A 56 -2.62 -3.63 1.67
C THR A 56 -3.33 -3.14 2.93
N GLY A 57 -4.59 -3.55 3.13
CA GLY A 57 -5.35 -3.24 4.34
C GLY A 57 -4.76 -3.83 5.63
N MET A 58 -4.08 -4.96 5.56
CA MET A 58 -3.37 -5.55 6.71
C MET A 58 -2.04 -4.82 7.00
N LEU A 59 -1.35 -4.36 5.97
CA LEU A 59 -0.05 -3.69 6.08
C LEU A 59 -0.15 -2.33 6.79
N PHE A 60 -1.22 -1.56 6.56
CA PHE A 60 -1.42 -0.24 7.19
C PHE A 60 -1.29 -0.25 8.72
N PRO A 61 -2.11 -1.01 9.47
CA PRO A 61 -2.00 -1.06 10.92
C PRO A 61 -0.72 -1.76 11.39
N ALA A 62 -0.24 -2.79 10.68
CA ALA A 62 0.96 -3.53 11.07
C ALA A 62 2.23 -2.65 11.04
N MET A 63 2.39 -1.82 10.01
CA MET A 63 3.52 -0.89 9.90
C MET A 63 3.41 0.25 10.92
N ALA A 64 2.22 0.81 11.11
CA ALA A 64 2.01 1.87 12.10
C ALA A 64 2.27 1.40 13.54
N LEU A 65 1.85 0.18 13.89
CA LEU A 65 2.12 -0.42 15.19
C LEU A 65 3.59 -0.81 15.34
N GLY A 66 4.23 -1.32 14.28
CA GLY A 66 5.66 -1.62 14.28
C GLY A 66 6.53 -0.39 14.50
N ASN A 67 6.19 0.75 13.87
CA ASN A 67 6.88 2.02 14.07
C ASN A 67 6.76 2.51 15.52
N GLN A 68 5.55 2.44 16.08
CA GLN A 68 5.31 2.80 17.48
C GLN A 68 6.11 1.91 18.44
N ALA A 69 6.09 0.59 18.23
CA ALA A 69 6.82 -0.38 19.06
C ALA A 69 8.35 -0.23 19.00
N ALA A 70 8.89 0.22 17.86
CA ALA A 70 10.32 0.46 17.70
C ALA A 70 10.79 1.82 18.27
N SER A 71 9.86 2.74 18.53
CA SER A 71 10.18 4.09 19.00
C SER A 71 10.22 4.18 20.52
N ARG A 72 11.19 4.93 21.05
CA ARG A 72 11.20 5.30 22.48
C ARG A 72 10.09 6.32 22.74
N PRO A 73 9.45 6.35 23.93
CA PRO A 73 8.36 7.30 24.21
C PRO A 73 8.72 8.76 23.95
N GLN A 74 9.99 9.12 24.16
CA GLN A 74 10.54 10.46 23.94
C GLN A 74 10.68 10.82 22.45
N ASP A 75 10.91 9.81 21.60
CA ASP A 75 11.14 9.97 20.16
C ASP A 75 9.91 9.63 19.31
N ALA A 76 8.82 9.15 19.93
CA ALA A 76 7.63 8.65 19.24
C ALA A 76 6.99 9.66 18.29
N GLY A 77 6.98 10.96 18.67
CA GLY A 77 6.48 12.03 17.80
C GLY A 77 7.33 12.22 16.54
N HIS A 78 8.65 12.22 16.68
CA HIS A 78 9.58 12.33 15.55
C HIS A 78 9.51 11.10 14.64
N ALA A 79 9.44 9.89 15.23
CA ALA A 79 9.30 8.65 14.49
C ALA A 79 7.98 8.57 13.72
N ALA A 80 6.87 9.07 14.27
CA ALA A 80 5.59 9.12 13.58
C ALA A 80 5.61 10.11 12.40
N ALA A 81 6.22 11.28 12.58
CA ALA A 81 6.38 12.27 11.51
C ALA A 81 7.26 11.73 10.37
N PHE A 82 8.38 11.08 10.71
CA PHE A 82 9.28 10.47 9.73
C PHE A 82 8.58 9.34 8.95
N TYR A 83 7.83 8.47 9.64
CA TYR A 83 7.03 7.43 8.99
C TYR A 83 5.98 8.01 8.02
N ALA A 84 5.30 9.08 8.41
CA ALA A 84 4.33 9.74 7.53
C ALA A 84 5.02 10.36 6.31
N PHE A 85 6.20 10.97 6.50
CA PHE A 85 7.02 11.52 5.43
C PHE A 85 7.46 10.43 4.44
N ASP A 86 8.08 9.34 4.93
CA ASP A 86 8.52 8.22 4.10
C ASP A 86 7.40 7.63 3.27
N ARG A 87 6.19 7.55 3.86
CA ARG A 87 5.01 7.04 3.16
C ARG A 87 4.63 7.94 1.99
N VAL A 88 4.52 9.24 2.19
CA VAL A 88 4.15 10.18 1.12
C VAL A 88 5.26 10.27 0.07
N PHE A 89 6.52 10.23 0.50
CA PHE A 89 7.67 10.18 -0.38
C PHE A 89 7.67 8.93 -1.28
N GLY A 90 7.43 7.75 -0.69
CA GLY A 90 7.28 6.50 -1.43
C GLY A 90 6.09 6.50 -2.39
N GLN A 91 4.97 7.15 -2.02
CA GLN A 91 3.83 7.33 -2.92
C GLN A 91 4.19 8.18 -4.14
N ALA A 92 4.91 9.29 -3.94
CA ALA A 92 5.35 10.15 -5.04
C ALA A 92 6.27 9.41 -6.01
N ILE A 93 7.25 8.66 -5.48
CA ILE A 93 8.16 7.83 -6.28
C ILE A 93 7.38 6.74 -7.03
N GLY A 94 6.46 6.05 -6.34
CA GLY A 94 5.66 4.98 -6.93
C GLY A 94 4.80 5.47 -8.10
N VAL A 95 4.14 6.62 -7.96
CA VAL A 95 3.36 7.25 -9.04
C VAL A 95 4.26 7.66 -10.19
N ALA A 96 5.43 8.24 -9.93
CA ALA A 96 6.38 8.63 -10.98
C ALA A 96 6.88 7.42 -11.78
N ILE A 97 7.29 6.34 -11.10
CA ILE A 97 7.74 5.10 -11.75
C ILE A 97 6.60 4.48 -12.55
N GLY A 98 5.41 4.35 -11.94
CA GLY A 98 4.24 3.78 -12.61
C GLY A 98 3.84 4.56 -13.86
N GLY A 99 3.88 5.89 -13.79
CA GLY A 99 3.66 6.79 -14.91
C GLY A 99 4.66 6.56 -16.03
N VAL A 100 5.96 6.62 -15.74
CA VAL A 100 7.02 6.43 -16.77
C VAL A 100 6.97 5.04 -17.41
N VAL A 101 6.75 3.99 -16.61
CA VAL A 101 6.60 2.62 -17.13
C VAL A 101 5.39 2.52 -18.05
N PHE A 102 4.24 3.07 -17.64
CA PHE A 102 3.04 3.08 -18.47
C PHE A 102 3.25 3.85 -19.77
N GLN A 103 3.76 5.09 -19.69
CA GLN A 103 3.97 5.98 -20.84
C GLN A 103 4.92 5.35 -21.87
N ASN A 104 6.01 4.72 -21.42
CA ASN A 104 6.92 4.01 -22.31
C ASN A 104 6.25 2.79 -22.95
N ARG A 105 5.51 2.00 -22.17
CA ARG A 105 4.89 0.77 -22.67
C ARG A 105 3.73 1.03 -23.62
N ILE A 106 2.87 2.01 -23.31
CA ILE A 106 1.75 2.37 -24.19
C ILE A 106 2.26 2.91 -25.51
N ARG A 107 3.30 3.73 -25.50
CA ARG A 107 3.94 4.21 -26.72
C ARG A 107 4.43 3.04 -27.58
N GLU A 108 5.13 2.09 -26.98
CA GLU A 108 5.64 0.91 -27.68
C GLU A 108 4.52 0.05 -28.27
N ASN A 109 3.46 -0.19 -27.49
CA ASN A 109 2.28 -0.92 -27.95
C ASN A 109 1.56 -0.19 -29.10
N LEU A 110 1.38 1.13 -29.02
CA LEU A 110 0.71 1.91 -30.07
C LEU A 110 1.50 1.96 -31.38
N LEU A 111 2.84 1.97 -31.32
CA LEU A 111 3.70 1.90 -32.49
C LEU A 111 3.56 0.57 -33.26
N SER A 112 3.08 -0.49 -32.61
CA SER A 112 2.82 -1.79 -33.25
C SER A 112 1.54 -1.82 -34.09
N TYR A 113 0.60 -0.89 -33.83
CA TYR A 113 -0.65 -0.78 -34.57
C TYR A 113 -0.53 0.29 -35.67
N PRO A 114 -0.66 -0.06 -36.97
CA PRO A 114 -0.50 0.90 -38.06
C PRO A 114 -1.44 2.10 -37.98
N LEU A 115 -2.67 1.88 -37.49
CA LEU A 115 -3.71 2.91 -37.36
C LEU A 115 -3.46 3.90 -36.21
N LEU A 116 -2.67 3.50 -35.20
CA LEU A 116 -2.45 4.29 -33.98
C LEU A 116 -1.02 4.86 -33.89
N ARG A 117 -0.15 4.50 -34.83
CA ARG A 117 1.27 4.87 -34.83
C ARG A 117 1.48 6.38 -34.84
N ASP A 118 0.70 7.13 -35.62
CA ASP A 118 0.85 8.58 -35.73
C ASP A 118 0.44 9.29 -34.43
N MET A 119 -0.53 8.74 -33.70
CA MET A 119 -1.02 9.29 -32.43
C MET A 119 -0.26 8.74 -31.21
N ALA A 120 0.69 7.82 -31.39
CA ALA A 120 1.38 7.13 -30.30
C ALA A 120 2.08 8.09 -29.34
N MET A 121 2.69 9.16 -29.85
CA MET A 121 3.36 10.20 -29.06
C MET A 121 2.40 11.09 -28.27
N GLU A 122 1.19 11.29 -28.79
CA GLU A 122 0.18 12.13 -28.14
C GLU A 122 -0.54 11.33 -27.06
N TYR A 123 -1.01 10.14 -27.41
CA TYR A 123 -1.74 9.24 -26.51
C TYR A 123 -0.88 8.71 -25.36
N SER A 124 0.45 8.63 -25.53
CA SER A 124 1.33 8.17 -24.46
C SER A 124 1.63 9.21 -23.39
N LYS A 125 1.26 10.49 -23.55
CA LYS A 125 1.64 11.54 -22.59
C LYS A 125 0.86 11.46 -21.29
N ASP A 126 -0.43 11.19 -21.38
CA ASP A 126 -1.33 11.20 -20.24
C ASP A 126 -2.28 10.00 -20.29
N ALA A 127 -2.08 9.09 -19.33
CA ALA A 127 -2.90 7.89 -19.19
C ALA A 127 -4.36 8.23 -18.88
N THR A 128 -4.61 9.29 -18.11
CA THR A 128 -5.95 9.69 -17.67
C THR A 128 -6.74 10.28 -18.84
N ALA A 129 -6.11 11.22 -19.57
CA ALA A 129 -6.72 11.81 -20.77
C ALA A 129 -7.00 10.74 -21.84
N LEU A 130 -6.11 9.75 -21.97
CA LEU A 130 -6.31 8.64 -22.90
C LEU A 130 -7.56 7.81 -22.57
N VAL A 131 -7.88 7.59 -21.28
CA VAL A 131 -9.10 6.89 -20.87
C VAL A 131 -10.35 7.68 -21.25
N GLU A 132 -10.34 9.00 -21.10
CA GLU A 132 -11.46 9.86 -21.51
C GLU A 132 -11.67 9.82 -23.03
N LEU A 133 -10.59 9.91 -23.79
CA LEU A 133 -10.62 9.77 -25.24
C LEU A 133 -11.21 8.41 -25.68
N ILE A 134 -10.79 7.31 -25.04
CA ILE A 134 -11.33 5.97 -25.32
C ILE A 134 -12.83 5.89 -25.06
N LYS A 135 -13.35 6.58 -24.04
CA LYS A 135 -14.79 6.59 -23.74
C LYS A 135 -15.58 7.27 -24.85
N ASP A 136 -15.11 8.43 -25.31
CA ASP A 136 -15.81 9.29 -26.28
C ASP A 136 -15.70 8.80 -27.74
N MET A 137 -14.71 7.97 -28.05
CA MET A 137 -14.59 7.36 -29.39
C MET A 137 -15.78 6.49 -29.76
N LYS A 138 -16.15 6.51 -31.04
CA LYS A 138 -17.14 5.58 -31.61
C LYS A 138 -16.64 4.14 -31.53
N GLU A 139 -17.58 3.20 -31.43
CA GLU A 139 -17.27 1.77 -31.49
C GLU A 139 -16.66 1.43 -32.86
N GLY A 140 -15.49 0.79 -32.86
CA GLY A 140 -14.71 0.51 -34.06
C GLY A 140 -13.40 -0.20 -33.75
N LEU A 141 -12.68 -0.57 -34.82
CA LEU A 141 -11.41 -1.30 -34.72
C LEU A 141 -10.36 -0.51 -33.93
N GLU A 142 -10.27 0.80 -34.16
CA GLU A 142 -9.34 1.70 -33.45
C GLU A 142 -9.59 1.72 -31.94
N LYS A 143 -10.86 1.81 -31.51
CA LYS A 143 -11.24 1.77 -30.09
C LYS A 143 -10.89 0.43 -29.45
N SER A 144 -11.08 -0.68 -30.15
CA SER A 144 -10.71 -2.00 -29.65
C SER A 144 -9.19 -2.15 -29.48
N GLN A 145 -8.43 -1.77 -30.52
CA GLN A 145 -6.96 -1.82 -30.48
C GLN A 145 -6.39 -0.90 -29.40
N LEU A 146 -6.98 0.29 -29.22
CA LEU A 146 -6.54 1.22 -28.18
C LEU A 146 -6.83 0.71 -26.77
N LYS A 147 -8.00 0.09 -26.54
CA LYS A 147 -8.32 -0.58 -25.27
C LYS A 147 -7.35 -1.73 -24.95
N GLU A 148 -7.00 -2.52 -25.96
CA GLU A 148 -6.09 -3.65 -25.82
C GLU A 148 -4.66 -3.19 -25.52
N ALA A 149 -4.15 -2.22 -26.29
CA ALA A 149 -2.86 -1.58 -26.03
C ALA A 149 -2.79 -0.95 -24.62
N TYR A 150 -3.88 -0.31 -24.18
CA TYR A 150 -3.99 0.26 -22.84
C TYR A 150 -3.90 -0.82 -21.75
N ALA A 151 -4.68 -1.89 -21.87
CA ALA A 151 -4.68 -2.98 -20.90
C ALA A 151 -3.32 -3.69 -20.85
N ASP A 152 -2.67 -3.94 -21.98
CA ASP A 152 -1.34 -4.54 -22.03
C ASP A 152 -0.26 -3.65 -21.44
N SER A 153 -0.43 -2.33 -21.51
CA SER A 153 0.49 -1.38 -20.87
C SER A 153 0.34 -1.39 -19.36
N LEU A 154 -0.90 -1.51 -18.86
CA LEU A 154 -1.16 -1.66 -17.42
C LEU A 154 -0.56 -2.96 -16.86
N LYS A 155 -0.54 -4.06 -17.62
CA LYS A 155 0.10 -5.31 -17.18
C LYS A 155 1.56 -5.13 -16.77
N MET A 156 2.32 -4.30 -17.49
CA MET A 156 3.71 -4.00 -17.12
C MET A 156 3.79 -3.21 -15.82
N VAL A 157 2.86 -2.29 -15.56
CA VAL A 157 2.78 -1.58 -14.27
C VAL A 157 2.50 -2.58 -13.13
N TRP A 158 1.57 -3.52 -13.33
CA TRP A 158 1.27 -4.56 -12.34
C TRP A 158 2.46 -5.48 -12.06
N ILE A 159 3.25 -5.83 -13.08
CA ILE A 159 4.49 -6.61 -12.91
C ILE A 159 5.50 -5.83 -12.06
N VAL A 160 5.74 -4.55 -12.37
CA VAL A 160 6.67 -3.71 -11.60
C VAL A 160 6.19 -3.58 -10.15
N MET A 161 4.89 -3.39 -9.93
CA MET A 161 4.31 -3.39 -8.58
C MET A 161 4.51 -4.73 -7.86
N CYS A 162 4.29 -5.86 -8.56
CA CYS A 162 4.51 -7.20 -8.00
C CYS A 162 5.98 -7.39 -7.60
N ALA A 163 6.92 -6.97 -8.44
CA ALA A 163 8.35 -7.03 -8.13
C ALA A 163 8.72 -6.18 -6.90
N LEU A 164 8.17 -4.96 -6.79
CA LEU A 164 8.36 -4.09 -5.63
C LEU A 164 7.75 -4.71 -4.35
N CYS A 165 6.55 -5.29 -4.43
CA CYS A 165 5.92 -6.01 -3.33
C CYS A 165 6.74 -7.24 -2.91
N GLY A 166 7.31 -7.98 -3.87
CA GLY A 166 8.19 -9.10 -3.61
C GLY A 166 9.50 -8.67 -2.93
N ALA A 167 10.12 -7.59 -3.38
CA ALA A 167 11.29 -7.01 -2.73
C ALA A 167 10.99 -6.53 -1.30
N ALA A 168 9.81 -5.93 -1.08
CA ALA A 168 9.34 -5.53 0.23
C ALA A 168 9.05 -6.75 1.14
N LEU A 169 8.49 -7.83 0.59
CA LEU A 169 8.31 -9.10 1.31
C LEU A 169 9.66 -9.66 1.78
N VAL A 170 10.66 -9.73 0.90
CA VAL A 170 12.01 -10.18 1.25
C VAL A 170 12.62 -9.27 2.31
N SER A 171 12.51 -7.96 2.16
CA SER A 171 12.98 -6.98 3.15
C SER A 171 12.28 -7.15 4.50
N SER A 172 10.98 -7.51 4.50
CA SER A 172 10.19 -7.74 5.70
C SER A 172 10.66 -8.93 6.54
N LEU A 173 11.40 -9.88 5.95
CA LEU A 173 12.01 -11.00 6.68
C LEU A 173 13.16 -10.53 7.58
N PHE A 174 13.83 -9.44 7.22
CA PHE A 174 14.91 -8.84 8.01
C PHE A 174 14.42 -7.89 9.10
N VAL A 175 13.11 -7.61 9.15
CA VAL A 175 12.52 -6.75 10.19
C VAL A 175 12.63 -7.44 11.54
N LYS A 176 13.40 -6.83 12.44
CA LYS A 176 13.50 -7.24 13.85
C LYS A 176 12.12 -7.18 14.49
N GLY A 177 11.77 -8.26 15.20
CA GLY A 177 10.55 -8.32 15.99
C GLY A 177 10.73 -7.57 17.29
N TYR A 178 10.29 -6.33 17.34
CA TYR A 178 10.11 -5.64 18.62
C TYR A 178 8.83 -6.15 19.27
N SER A 179 8.84 -6.42 20.57
CA SER A 179 7.61 -6.76 21.28
C SER A 179 6.75 -5.50 21.39
N LEU A 180 5.44 -5.61 21.21
CA LEU A 180 4.50 -4.54 21.59
C LEU A 180 4.30 -4.46 23.11
N GLU A 181 4.71 -5.49 23.87
CA GLU A 181 4.89 -5.40 25.33
C GLU A 181 6.19 -4.65 25.63
N VAL A 182 6.22 -3.36 25.34
CA VAL A 182 7.16 -2.46 26.01
C VAL A 182 6.35 -1.73 27.06
N GLU A 183 6.65 -2.02 28.32
CA GLU A 183 6.20 -1.25 29.47
C GLU A 183 6.51 0.23 29.20
N HIS A 184 5.50 1.00 28.78
CA HIS A 184 5.63 2.44 28.62
C HIS A 184 5.79 3.03 30.01
N LYS A 185 7.04 3.16 30.46
CA LYS A 185 7.39 4.10 31.53
C LYS A 185 7.13 5.51 31.00
N THR A 186 5.89 5.95 31.12
CA THR A 186 5.52 7.35 30.94
C THR A 186 6.28 8.18 31.97
N LEU A 187 6.97 9.23 31.51
CA LEU A 187 7.56 10.24 32.40
C LEU A 187 6.49 11.04 33.17
N GLN A 188 5.21 10.82 32.87
CA GLN A 188 4.08 11.21 33.71
C GLN A 188 3.98 10.25 34.89
N GLY A 189 4.92 10.38 35.83
CA GLY A 189 4.68 9.93 37.19
C GLY A 189 3.47 10.69 37.71
N LEU A 190 2.30 10.03 37.76
CA LEU A 190 1.33 10.37 38.80
C LEU A 190 2.09 10.17 40.10
N LYS A 191 2.49 11.28 40.70
CA LYS A 191 2.95 11.31 42.07
C LYS A 191 1.74 10.83 42.87
N GLU A 192 1.68 9.54 43.18
CA GLU A 192 0.76 9.04 44.19
C GLU A 192 1.13 9.83 45.44
N GLU A 193 0.32 10.84 45.73
CA GLU A 193 0.35 11.52 47.00
C GLU A 193 0.04 10.43 48.02
N LYS A 194 1.09 9.96 48.71
CA LYS A 194 0.95 9.09 49.86
C LYS A 194 -0.06 9.78 50.79
N ARG A 195 -1.28 9.25 50.81
CA ARG A 195 -2.27 9.51 51.86
C ARG A 195 -1.75 8.82 53.13
N GLY A 196 -0.71 9.41 53.71
CA GLY A 196 -0.19 9.06 55.02
C GLY A 196 -0.94 9.84 56.08
N ASP A 197 -1.68 9.11 56.90
CA ASP A 197 -1.86 9.34 58.33
C ASP A 197 -2.39 10.71 58.78
N VAL A 198 -3.72 10.88 58.72
CA VAL A 198 -4.43 11.90 59.55
C VAL A 198 -5.21 11.23 60.69
N GLU A 199 -5.07 9.92 60.92
CA GLU A 199 -5.91 9.19 61.88
C GLU A 199 -5.30 8.96 63.28
N SER A 200 -4.27 9.72 63.68
CA SER A 200 -3.71 9.58 65.04
C SER A 200 -3.03 10.84 65.60
N ALA A 201 -3.74 11.97 65.63
CA ALA A 201 -3.36 13.12 66.45
C ALA A 201 -4.60 13.91 66.91
N GLY A 202 -5.43 13.28 67.73
CA GLY A 202 -6.65 13.87 68.29
C GLY A 202 -7.13 13.13 69.54
N ARG A 203 -6.19 12.62 70.34
CA ARG A 203 -6.42 12.13 71.69
C ARG A 203 -5.22 12.54 72.52
N ASN A 204 -5.36 13.69 73.16
CA ASN A 204 -4.87 14.02 74.50
C ASN A 204 -5.59 15.28 74.96
#